data_AF-A0A5M3PRJ1-F1
#
_entry.id   AF-A0A5M3PRJ1-F1
#
_cell.length_a   1.000
_cell.length_b   1.000
_cell.length_c   1.000
_cell.angle_alpha   90.00
_cell.angle_beta   90.00
_cell.angle_gamma   90.00
#
_symmetry.space_group_name_H-M   'P 1'
#
loop_
_entity.id
_entity.type
_entity.pdbx_description
1 polymer ?
#
loop_
_entity_poly.entity_id
_entity_poly.type
_entity_poly.pdbx_seq_one_letter_code
_entity_poly.pdbx_strand_id
1 'polypeptide(L)'
;MAVQAVYFSDRDGLDMALKNPETMLFTSKAEADARDKVLELAEEIQVFLGRKVEGLGDDLAERCAMAIAEDKELFQKALKKPELLNADQ
;
A
#
# COMPACT_ATOMS: atom_id res chain seq x y z
N MET A 1 5.08 8.73 -33.43
CA MET A 1 4.53 8.47 -32.09
C MET A 1 5.70 8.42 -31.13
N ALA A 2 5.71 9.24 -30.09
CA ALA A 2 6.71 9.12 -29.03
C ALA A 2 6.26 7.99 -28.09
N VAL A 3 7.10 7.00 -27.86
CA VAL A 3 6.83 5.92 -26.90
C VAL A 3 7.34 6.41 -25.54
N GLN A 4 6.43 6.65 -24.61
CA GLN A 4 6.79 6.98 -23.23
C GLN A 4 6.91 5.67 -22.44
N ALA A 5 8.04 5.48 -21.76
CA ALA A 5 8.20 4.36 -20.85
C ALA A 5 7.31 4.59 -19.61
N VAL A 6 6.58 3.55 -19.22
CA VAL A 6 5.79 3.50 -17.97
C VAL A 6 6.32 2.35 -17.11
N TYR A 7 6.22 2.52 -15.80
CA TYR A 7 6.64 1.53 -14.80
C TYR A 7 5.42 1.03 -14.05
N PHE A 8 5.48 -0.16 -13.49
CA PHE A 8 4.41 -0.75 -12.69
C PHE A 8 5.03 -1.57 -11.56
N SER A 9 4.28 -1.78 -10.50
CA SER A 9 4.69 -2.65 -9.39
C SER A 9 4.69 -4.11 -9.85
N ASP A 10 5.78 -4.82 -9.60
CA ASP A 10 5.87 -6.26 -9.91
C ASP A 10 4.82 -7.06 -9.13
N ARG A 11 4.46 -6.60 -7.92
CA ARG A 11 3.43 -7.20 -7.06
C ARG A 11 2.00 -6.95 -7.56
N ASP A 12 1.69 -5.76 -8.07
CA ASP A 12 0.39 -5.51 -8.74
C ASP A 12 0.28 -6.35 -10.04
N GLY A 13 1.39 -6.44 -10.79
CA GLY A 13 1.47 -7.15 -12.06
C GLY A 13 0.91 -6.36 -13.25
N LEU A 14 1.41 -6.66 -14.45
CA LEU A 14 1.11 -5.88 -15.66
C LEU A 14 -0.39 -5.86 -16.01
N ASP A 15 -1.07 -7.00 -15.89
CA ASP A 15 -2.49 -7.10 -16.26
C ASP A 15 -3.38 -6.24 -15.36
N MET A 16 -3.06 -6.14 -14.07
CA MET A 16 -3.79 -5.28 -13.13
C MET A 16 -3.45 -3.81 -13.34
N ALA A 17 -2.18 -3.51 -13.62
CA ALA A 17 -1.74 -2.16 -13.91
C ALA A 17 -2.38 -1.60 -15.18
N LEU A 18 -2.55 -2.42 -16.22
CA LEU A 18 -3.25 -2.03 -17.45
C LEU A 18 -4.76 -1.81 -17.25
N LYS A 19 -5.38 -2.51 -16.28
CA LYS A 19 -6.78 -2.30 -15.92
C LYS A 19 -6.99 -1.04 -15.08
N ASN A 20 -5.98 -0.63 -14.32
CA ASN A 20 -6.02 0.54 -13.43
C ASN A 20 -4.84 1.50 -13.70
N PRO A 21 -4.72 2.03 -14.94
CA PRO A 21 -3.53 2.75 -15.36
C PRO A 21 -3.30 4.05 -14.60
N GLU A 22 -4.35 4.68 -14.05
CA GLU A 22 -4.21 5.93 -13.31
C GLU A 22 -3.57 5.76 -11.93
N THR A 23 -3.65 4.57 -11.34
CA THR A 23 -3.19 4.30 -9.96
C THR A 23 -2.04 3.30 -9.87
N MET A 24 -1.81 2.51 -10.93
CA MET A 24 -0.83 1.42 -10.94
C MET A 24 0.23 1.55 -12.05
N LEU A 25 0.14 2.56 -12.91
CA LEU A 25 1.24 2.95 -13.81
C LEU A 25 1.93 4.20 -13.28
N PHE A 26 3.25 4.13 -13.23
CA PHE A 26 4.12 5.13 -12.66
C PHE A 26 5.03 5.75 -13.72
N THR A 27 5.45 6.98 -13.46
CA THR A 27 6.32 7.73 -14.38
C THR A 27 7.79 7.40 -14.17
N SER A 28 8.13 6.82 -13.01
CA SER A 28 9.48 6.41 -12.68
C SER A 28 9.54 5.02 -12.04
N LYS A 29 10.68 4.35 -12.18
CA LYS A 29 10.96 3.09 -11.50
C LYS A 29 10.91 3.24 -9.97
N ALA A 30 11.35 4.38 -9.44
CA ALA A 30 11.38 4.62 -8.00
C ALA A 30 9.97 4.62 -7.38
N GLU A 31 8.97 5.12 -8.12
CA GLU A 31 7.56 5.09 -7.70
C GLU A 31 7.00 3.66 -7.70
N ALA A 32 7.31 2.87 -8.74
CA ALA A 32 6.95 1.45 -8.79
C ALA A 32 7.60 0.64 -7.66
N ASP A 33 8.90 0.83 -7.43
CA ASP A 33 9.64 0.19 -6.33
C ASP A 33 9.08 0.62 -4.95
N ALA A 34 8.57 1.86 -4.83
CA ALA A 34 7.93 2.33 -3.61
C ALA A 34 6.56 1.66 -3.39
N ARG A 35 5.77 1.49 -4.45
CA ARG A 35 4.50 0.75 -4.44
C ARG A 35 4.72 -0.71 -4.03
N ASP A 36 5.73 -1.38 -4.59
CA ASP A 36 6.07 -2.76 -4.21
C ASP A 36 6.33 -2.89 -2.70
N LYS A 37 7.05 -1.93 -2.11
CA LYS A 37 7.30 -1.92 -0.66
C LYS A 37 6.05 -1.67 0.17
N VAL A 38 5.09 -0.91 -0.36
CA VAL A 38 3.80 -0.70 0.32
C VAL A 38 2.99 -2.00 0.30
N LEU A 39 2.91 -2.67 -0.86
CA LEU A 39 2.17 -3.92 -1.00
C LEU A 39 2.79 -5.05 -0.15
N GLU A 40 4.12 -5.13 -0.10
CA GLU A 40 4.83 -6.03 0.80
C GLU A 40 4.46 -5.81 2.27
N LEU A 41 4.46 -4.55 2.70
CA LEU A 41 4.09 -4.21 4.07
C LEU A 41 2.62 -4.52 4.36
N ALA A 42 1.72 -4.24 3.41
CA ALA A 42 0.29 -4.50 3.55
C ALA A 42 0.02 -6.02 3.70
N GLU A 43 0.65 -6.88 2.91
CA GLU A 43 0.51 -8.33 3.06
C GLU A 43 0.88 -8.80 4.48
N GLU A 44 2.02 -8.35 5.01
CA GLU A 44 2.46 -8.73 6.35
C GLU A 44 1.50 -8.23 7.45
N ILE A 45 0.99 -7.00 7.30
CA ILE A 45 0.02 -6.41 8.23
C ILE A 45 -1.32 -7.17 8.15
N GLN A 46 -1.80 -7.52 6.97
CA GLN A 46 -3.04 -8.29 6.79
C GLN A 46 -2.94 -9.63 7.51
N VAL A 47 -1.85 -10.36 7.29
CA VAL A 47 -1.61 -11.67 7.94
C VAL A 47 -1.46 -11.48 9.46
N PHE A 48 -0.84 -10.40 9.93
CA PHE A 48 -0.80 -10.06 11.36
C PHE A 48 -2.21 -9.81 11.93
N LEU A 49 -3.02 -8.97 11.27
CA LEU A 49 -4.36 -8.59 11.72
C LEU A 49 -5.30 -9.81 11.75
N GLY A 50 -5.31 -10.63 10.70
CA GLY A 50 -6.14 -11.85 10.65
C GLY A 50 -5.79 -12.85 11.75
N ARG A 51 -4.52 -12.91 12.20
CA ARG A 51 -4.09 -13.75 13.33
C ARG A 51 -4.42 -13.16 14.70
N LYS A 52 -4.52 -11.84 14.81
CA LYS A 52 -4.63 -11.13 16.10
C LYS A 52 -6.04 -10.67 16.42
N VAL A 53 -6.86 -10.41 15.41
CA VAL A 53 -8.22 -9.89 15.54
C VAL A 53 -9.19 -10.99 15.14
N GLU A 54 -9.68 -11.72 16.13
CA GLU A 54 -10.68 -12.77 15.90
C GLU A 54 -11.95 -12.18 15.29
N GLY A 55 -12.47 -12.82 14.23
CA GLY A 55 -13.66 -12.36 13.50
C GLY A 55 -13.41 -11.23 12.49
N LEU A 56 -12.15 -10.80 12.28
CA LEU A 56 -11.81 -9.90 11.18
C LEU A 56 -11.80 -10.69 9.86
N GLY A 57 -12.72 -10.35 8.95
CA GLY A 57 -12.77 -10.96 7.62
C GLY A 57 -11.60 -10.53 6.73
N ASP A 58 -11.23 -11.38 5.77
CA ASP A 58 -10.07 -11.18 4.90
C ASP A 58 -10.12 -9.86 4.13
N ASP A 59 -11.27 -9.53 3.53
CA ASP A 59 -11.48 -8.26 2.81
C ASP A 59 -11.25 -7.03 3.70
N LEU A 60 -11.66 -7.09 4.97
CA LEU A 60 -11.46 -5.99 5.92
C LEU A 60 -10.00 -5.95 6.39
N ALA A 61 -9.39 -7.10 6.62
CA ALA A 61 -7.99 -7.19 7.00
C ALA A 61 -7.08 -6.59 5.90
N GLU A 62 -7.34 -6.89 4.63
CA GLU A 62 -6.63 -6.33 3.49
C GLU A 62 -6.79 -4.80 3.43
N ARG A 63 -8.03 -4.29 3.52
CA ARG A 63 -8.29 -2.84 3.47
C ARG A 63 -7.63 -2.10 4.63
N CYS A 64 -7.69 -2.65 5.84
CA CYS A 64 -7.01 -2.07 7.00
C CYS A 64 -5.50 -2.08 6.81
N ALA A 65 -4.95 -3.17 6.30
CA ALA A 65 -3.52 -3.30 6.08
C ALA A 65 -3.00 -2.33 5.02
N MET A 66 -3.71 -2.17 3.90
CA MET A 66 -3.39 -1.21 2.86
C MET A 66 -3.39 0.23 3.41
N ALA A 67 -4.42 0.62 4.17
CA ALA A 67 -4.48 1.95 4.77
C ALA A 67 -3.27 2.22 5.70
N ILE A 68 -2.89 1.24 6.53
CA ILE A 68 -1.72 1.38 7.41
C ILE A 68 -0.41 1.46 6.61
N ALA A 69 -0.28 0.66 5.55
CA ALA A 69 0.92 0.59 4.74
C ALA A 69 1.13 1.84 3.87
N GLU A 70 0.06 2.42 3.33
CA GLU A 70 0.10 3.68 2.57
C GLU A 70 0.51 4.85 3.48
N ASP A 71 -0.02 4.89 4.71
CA ASP A 71 0.32 5.89 5.73
C ASP A 71 1.49 5.47 6.64
N LYS A 72 2.40 4.60 6.17
CA LYS A 72 3.47 4.04 7.01
C LYS A 72 4.28 5.09 7.78
N GLU A 73 4.52 6.26 7.18
CA GLU A 73 5.28 7.33 7.82
C GLU A 73 4.51 7.97 8.98
N LEU A 74 3.21 8.14 8.83
CA LEU A 74 2.32 8.61 9.88
C LEU A 74 2.31 7.60 11.02
N PHE A 75 2.12 6.31 10.71
CA PHE A 75 2.14 5.24 11.71
C PHE A 75 3.50 5.15 12.43
N GLN A 76 4.63 5.26 11.73
CA GLN A 76 5.95 5.28 12.36
C GLN A 76 6.14 6.44 13.35
N LYS A 77 5.62 7.63 13.02
CA LYS A 77 5.65 8.78 13.92
C LYS A 77 4.69 8.58 15.10
N ALA A 78 3.51 8.04 14.82
CA ALA A 78 2.47 7.79 15.80
C ALA A 78 2.88 6.76 16.87
N LEU A 79 3.69 5.76 16.52
CA LEU A 79 4.25 4.82 17.48
C LEU A 79 5.08 5.50 18.58
N LYS A 80 5.57 6.73 18.34
CA LYS A 80 6.27 7.57 19.34
C LYS A 80 5.36 8.66 19.93
N LYS A 81 4.44 9.19 19.14
CA LYS A 81 3.50 10.26 19.50
C LYS A 81 2.09 9.90 19.02
N PRO A 82 1.33 9.10 19.81
CA PRO A 82 0.06 8.54 19.37
C PRO A 82 -0.98 9.60 18.94
N GLU A 83 -0.90 10.81 19.48
CA GLU A 83 -1.80 11.91 19.14
C GLU A 83 -1.77 12.30 17.65
N LEU A 84 -0.70 11.96 16.92
CA LEU A 84 -0.56 12.27 15.50
C LEU A 84 -1.56 11.53 14.60
N LEU A 85 -2.10 10.37 15.03
CA LEU A 85 -3.11 9.64 14.24
C LEU A 85 -4.46 10.35 14.17
N ASN A 86 -4.74 11.20 15.15
CA ASN A 86 -6.00 11.94 15.27
C ASN A 86 -5.80 13.45 15.10
N ALA A 87 -4.61 13.88 14.69
CA ALA A 87 -4.38 15.27 14.37
C ALA A 87 -5.08 15.55 13.04
N ASP A 88 -6.11 16.40 13.06
CA ASP A 88 -6.78 16.88 11.84
C ASP A 88 -5.72 17.35 10.84
N GLN A 89 -5.71 16.75 9.64
CA GLN A 89 -4.87 17.17 8.51
C GLN A 89 -5.41 18.45 7.87
#